data_AF-A0A952TE51-F1
#
_entry.id   AF-A0A952TE51-F1
#
_cell.length_a   1.000
_cell.length_b   1.000
_cell.length_c   1.000
_cell.angle_alpha   90.00
_cell.angle_beta   90.00
_cell.angle_gamma   90.00
#
_symmetry.space_group_name_H-M   'P 1'
#
loop_
_entity.id
_entity.type
_entity.pdbx_description
1 polymer ?
#
loop_
_entity_poly.entity_id
_entity_poly.type
_entity_poly.pdbx_seq_one_letter_code
_entity_poly.pdbx_strand_id
1 'polypeptide(L)'
;MTPLSWLLTMVFTLPAAAETLYAPQACAPEEMRLTVANREKEDTPFWVLIQDGRKTHEVAFIAPARSEIRLPAGDLLGQGQSLALKHHARRFSVRLSCRGEFQMSALTSPSVEFSLAPAAQEFLLLAQNLHPREKQQVRLKYYDTNQNFLGESRLPLSGPFTTESHRLTPPPRAAFLRLEGEARLSAQLLEGKSLWPAVARVREPAVVPAPEGKSYFLLSSDDETDSFVIALEDAALIREAREIIKTRSRKITIARIAAVQKGFSENRDFHSQGHSPWSWRVERVEAFAEIAPVGCTGSPSFVEEWFNAWLGRPEPTICFWSYHLKKELRADEVRQGG
;
A
#
# COMPACT_ATOMS: atom_id res chain seq x y z
N MET A 1 -54.22 -9.26 -5.33
CA MET A 1 -52.89 -9.80 -5.00
C MET A 1 -51.90 -9.18 -5.95
N THR A 2 -51.21 -8.13 -5.52
CA THR A 2 -50.19 -7.40 -6.29
C THR A 2 -48.82 -8.04 -6.05
N PRO A 3 -48.02 -8.31 -7.10
CA PRO A 3 -46.69 -8.88 -6.90
C PRO A 3 -45.76 -7.82 -6.34
N LEU A 4 -45.19 -8.11 -5.17
CA LEU A 4 -44.14 -7.33 -4.53
C LEU A 4 -42.87 -7.45 -5.41
N SER A 5 -42.57 -6.42 -6.19
CA SER A 5 -41.29 -6.32 -6.90
C SER A 5 -40.19 -6.09 -5.88
N TRP A 6 -39.37 -7.11 -5.65
CA TRP A 6 -38.10 -6.99 -4.94
C TRP A 6 -37.15 -6.14 -5.80
N LEU A 7 -37.09 -4.84 -5.54
CA LEU A 7 -35.99 -4.02 -6.01
C LEU A 7 -34.73 -4.50 -5.27
N LEU A 8 -33.93 -5.30 -5.95
CA LEU A 8 -32.56 -5.60 -5.54
C LEU A 8 -31.76 -4.30 -5.73
N THR A 9 -31.69 -3.46 -4.70
CA THR A 9 -30.85 -2.27 -4.71
C THR A 9 -29.40 -2.73 -4.72
N MET A 10 -28.81 -2.89 -5.91
CA MET A 10 -27.36 -2.99 -6.04
C MET A 10 -26.79 -1.64 -5.60
N VAL A 11 -26.31 -1.59 -4.36
CA VAL A 11 -25.52 -0.48 -3.87
C VAL A 11 -24.18 -0.57 -4.58
N PHE A 12 -24.05 0.14 -5.70
CA PHE A 12 -22.75 0.42 -6.29
C PHE A 12 -22.08 1.46 -5.40
N THR A 13 -21.22 1.00 -4.49
CA THR A 13 -20.31 1.89 -3.77
C THR A 13 -19.39 2.54 -4.80
N LEU A 14 -19.52 3.84 -5.00
CA LEU A 14 -18.62 4.62 -5.85
C LEU A 14 -17.18 4.48 -5.31
N PRO A 15 -16.15 4.32 -6.18
CA PRO A 15 -14.77 4.35 -5.73
C PRO A 15 -14.43 5.81 -5.43
N ALA A 16 -14.14 6.09 -4.18
CA ALA A 16 -13.34 7.26 -3.85
C ALA A 16 -11.98 6.78 -3.31
N ALA A 17 -11.04 7.69 -3.10
CA ALA A 17 -9.64 7.38 -2.87
C ALA A 17 -9.41 6.44 -1.69
N ALA A 18 -9.03 5.19 -1.98
CA ALA A 18 -8.62 4.22 -0.98
C ALA A 18 -7.23 4.58 -0.45
N GLU A 19 -7.16 5.27 0.69
CA GLU A 19 -5.89 5.42 1.40
C GLU A 19 -5.72 4.24 2.35
N THR A 20 -4.61 3.50 2.22
CA THR A 20 -4.24 2.44 3.15
C THR A 20 -3.21 2.96 4.15
N LEU A 21 -3.61 3.06 5.41
CA LEU A 21 -2.77 3.53 6.50
C LEU A 21 -2.25 2.37 7.35
N TYR A 22 -0.96 2.34 7.65
CA TYR A 22 -0.36 1.27 8.44
C TYR A 22 -0.01 1.73 9.86
N ALA A 23 -0.33 0.89 10.85
CA ALA A 23 0.06 1.10 12.24
C ALA A 23 1.37 0.39 12.59
N PRO A 24 2.34 1.09 13.19
CA PRO A 24 3.46 0.41 13.82
C PRO A 24 3.01 -0.29 15.11
N GLN A 25 3.44 -1.53 15.31
CA GLN A 25 3.30 -2.24 16.58
C GLN A 25 4.26 -1.65 17.63
N ALA A 26 3.93 -0.48 18.16
CA ALA A 26 4.76 0.23 19.15
C ALA A 26 4.43 -0.14 20.60
N CYS A 27 3.28 -0.78 20.86
CA CYS A 27 2.81 -1.05 22.21
C CYS A 27 1.73 -2.14 22.27
N ALA A 28 1.18 -2.38 23.46
CA ALA A 28 0.14 -3.39 23.66
C ALA A 28 -1.24 -2.89 23.17
N PRO A 29 -2.09 -3.74 22.56
CA PRO A 29 -3.40 -3.35 22.02
C PRO A 29 -4.30 -2.57 22.99
N GLU A 30 -4.29 -2.94 24.27
CA GLU A 30 -5.08 -2.31 25.33
C GLU A 30 -4.68 -0.85 25.61
N GLU A 31 -3.46 -0.47 25.27
CA GLU A 31 -2.93 0.90 25.42
C GLU A 31 -3.16 1.75 24.16
N MET A 32 -3.54 1.12 23.04
CA MET A 32 -3.73 1.79 21.77
C MET A 32 -5.14 2.38 21.63
N ARG A 33 -5.21 3.60 21.08
CA ARG A 33 -6.46 4.27 20.71
C ARG A 33 -6.39 4.76 19.28
N LEU A 34 -7.30 4.26 18.45
CA LEU A 34 -7.51 4.72 17.08
C LEU A 34 -8.50 5.89 17.11
N THR A 35 -8.05 7.06 16.71
CA THR A 35 -8.89 8.26 16.58
C THR A 35 -9.14 8.52 15.10
N VAL A 36 -10.41 8.52 14.72
CA VAL A 36 -10.86 8.75 13.34
C VAL A 36 -11.66 10.04 13.31
N ALA A 37 -11.19 11.02 12.56
CA ALA A 37 -11.90 12.28 12.36
C ALA A 37 -12.40 12.37 10.92
N ASN A 38 -13.72 12.39 10.79
CA ASN A 38 -14.43 12.61 9.53
C ASN A 38 -14.85 14.08 9.43
N ARG A 39 -14.26 14.82 8.49
CA ARG A 39 -14.61 16.23 8.23
C ARG A 39 -15.51 16.40 7.00
N GLU A 40 -15.98 15.30 6.41
CA GLU A 40 -16.97 15.32 5.35
C GLU A 40 -18.35 15.75 5.88
N LYS A 41 -19.24 16.11 4.96
CA LYS A 41 -20.64 16.45 5.27
C LYS A 41 -21.53 15.22 5.42
N GLU A 42 -21.03 14.05 5.03
CA GLU A 42 -21.77 12.79 5.01
C GLU A 42 -21.05 11.77 5.88
N ASP A 43 -21.82 10.78 6.34
CA ASP A 43 -21.29 9.62 7.04
C ASP A 43 -20.35 8.87 6.11
N THR A 44 -19.17 8.53 6.61
CA THR A 44 -18.11 7.92 5.81
C THR A 44 -17.84 6.51 6.31
N PRO A 45 -18.02 5.47 5.46
CA PRO A 45 -17.59 4.13 5.81
C PRO A 45 -16.06 4.03 5.77
N PHE A 46 -15.50 3.26 6.69
CA PHE A 46 -14.10 2.87 6.67
C PHE A 46 -13.95 1.44 7.18
N TRP A 47 -12.85 0.80 6.82
CA TRP A 47 -12.57 -0.59 7.14
C TRP A 47 -11.23 -0.71 7.84
N VAL A 48 -11.20 -1.48 8.91
CA VAL A 48 -9.97 -1.84 9.61
C VAL A 48 -9.63 -3.28 9.25
N LEU A 49 -8.47 -3.46 8.64
CA LEU A 49 -7.89 -4.73 8.26
C LEU A 49 -6.88 -5.14 9.32
N ILE A 50 -7.14 -6.26 9.98
CA ILE A 50 -6.33 -6.79 11.07
C ILE A 50 -5.60 -8.02 10.56
N GLN A 51 -4.27 -8.00 10.66
CA GLN A 51 -3.44 -9.15 10.29
C GLN A 51 -3.17 -10.01 11.52
N ASP A 52 -3.63 -11.26 11.48
CA ASP A 52 -3.34 -12.29 12.48
C ASP A 52 -2.55 -13.43 11.82
N GLY A 53 -1.23 -13.22 11.78
CA GLY A 53 -0.31 -14.10 11.07
C GLY A 53 -0.57 -14.11 9.56
N ARG A 54 -1.20 -15.18 9.06
CA ARG A 54 -1.59 -15.32 7.64
C ARG A 54 -3.08 -15.07 7.39
N LYS A 55 -3.85 -14.84 8.44
CA LYS A 55 -5.27 -14.53 8.35
C LYS A 55 -5.44 -13.02 8.36
N THR A 56 -6.35 -12.54 7.53
CA THR A 56 -6.76 -11.15 7.51
C THR A 56 -8.23 -11.09 7.94
N HIS A 57 -8.55 -10.20 8.87
CA HIS A 57 -9.90 -9.92 9.31
C HIS A 57 -10.26 -8.49 8.93
N GLU A 58 -11.47 -8.29 8.41
CA GLU A 58 -11.99 -6.96 8.12
C GLU A 58 -13.12 -6.62 9.09
N VAL A 59 -13.07 -5.42 9.65
CA VAL A 59 -14.15 -4.86 10.45
C VAL A 59 -14.55 -3.52 9.85
N ALA A 60 -15.82 -3.42 9.47
CA ALA A 60 -16.40 -2.22 8.89
C ALA A 60 -16.95 -1.29 9.97
N PHE A 61 -16.72 0.01 9.79
CA PHE A 61 -17.19 1.08 10.66
C PHE A 61 -17.81 2.20 9.84
N ILE A 62 -18.59 3.04 10.51
CA ILE A 62 -19.12 4.29 9.96
C ILE A 62 -18.66 5.41 10.87
N ALA A 63 -17.94 6.38 10.31
CA ALA A 63 -17.60 7.63 10.98
C ALA A 63 -18.67 8.68 10.65
N PRO A 64 -19.47 9.16 11.63
CA PRO A 64 -20.51 10.14 11.36
C PRO A 64 -19.96 11.43 10.73
N ALA A 65 -20.78 12.14 9.95
CA ALA A 65 -20.42 13.43 9.37
C ALA A 65 -19.92 14.41 10.44
N ARG A 66 -18.82 15.14 10.13
CA ARG A 66 -18.22 16.16 11.01
C ARG A 66 -17.95 15.69 12.45
N SER A 67 -17.53 14.44 12.61
CA SER A 67 -17.30 13.84 13.92
C SER A 67 -15.86 13.39 14.11
N GLU A 68 -15.49 13.20 15.38
CA GLU A 68 -14.30 12.44 15.78
C GLU A 68 -14.78 11.26 16.64
N ILE A 69 -14.44 10.04 16.24
CA ILE A 69 -14.69 8.83 17.01
C ILE A 69 -13.37 8.26 17.52
N ARG A 70 -13.43 7.62 18.69
CA ARG A 70 -12.27 7.00 19.33
C ARG A 70 -12.57 5.53 19.59
N LEU A 71 -11.80 4.66 18.95
CA LEU A 71 -11.92 3.22 19.06
C LEU A 71 -10.78 2.69 19.93
N PRO A 72 -11.06 1.97 21.04
CA PRO A 72 -10.04 1.17 21.72
C PRO A 72 -9.49 0.13 20.76
N ALA A 73 -8.16 0.07 20.60
CA ALA A 73 -7.60 -0.94 19.70
C ALA A 73 -7.67 -2.34 20.29
N GLY A 74 -7.75 -2.52 21.61
CA GLY A 74 -7.97 -3.84 22.22
C GLY A 74 -9.25 -4.56 21.76
N ASP A 75 -10.27 -3.80 21.34
CA ASP A 75 -11.52 -4.36 20.81
C ASP A 75 -11.39 -4.73 19.31
N LEU A 76 -10.37 -4.17 18.64
CA LEU A 76 -10.11 -4.36 17.20
C LEU A 76 -9.01 -5.41 16.98
N LEU A 77 -7.91 -5.24 17.68
CA LEU A 77 -6.69 -6.01 17.63
C LEU A 77 -6.81 -7.06 18.73
N GLY A 78 -7.12 -8.31 18.35
CA GLY A 78 -7.01 -9.46 19.26
C GLY A 78 -5.54 -9.72 19.61
N GLN A 79 -5.01 -10.87 19.23
CA GLN A 79 -3.55 -11.09 19.26
C GLN A 79 -2.82 -10.57 18.01
N GLY A 80 -3.58 -10.04 17.04
CA GLY A 80 -3.11 -9.63 15.72
C GLY A 80 -2.08 -8.51 15.77
N GLN A 81 -1.03 -8.69 14.98
CA GLN A 81 0.11 -7.79 14.86
C GLN A 81 -0.03 -7.01 13.55
N SER A 82 -0.11 -5.69 13.69
CA SER A 82 -0.39 -4.68 12.66
C SER A 82 -1.83 -4.56 12.18
N LEU A 83 -2.19 -3.32 11.84
CA LEU A 83 -3.46 -2.98 11.21
C LEU A 83 -3.21 -2.11 9.98
N ALA A 84 -4.06 -2.31 8.99
CA ALA A 84 -4.24 -1.40 7.88
C ALA A 84 -5.64 -0.78 8.00
N LEU A 85 -5.78 0.50 7.68
CA LEU A 85 -7.09 1.16 7.59
C LEU A 85 -7.32 1.64 6.17
N LYS A 86 -8.51 1.37 5.65
CA LYS A 86 -8.98 1.82 4.35
C LYS A 86 -10.17 2.77 4.50
N HIS A 87 -10.12 3.91 3.84
CA HIS A 87 -11.26 4.83 3.72
C HIS A 87 -11.31 5.42 2.32
N HIS A 88 -12.42 6.06 1.98
CA HIS A 88 -12.64 6.66 0.66
C HIS A 88 -12.86 8.19 0.71
N ALA A 89 -12.77 8.80 1.89
CA ALA A 89 -13.01 10.24 2.06
C ALA A 89 -11.74 11.09 1.90
N ARG A 90 -11.89 12.30 1.34
CA ARG A 90 -10.77 13.23 1.09
C ARG A 90 -10.40 14.02 2.34
N ARG A 91 -11.37 14.32 3.21
CA ARG A 91 -11.20 15.07 4.46
C ARG A 91 -11.36 14.14 5.65
N PHE A 92 -10.64 13.03 5.59
CA PHE A 92 -10.58 12.02 6.62
C PHE A 92 -9.18 12.03 7.23
N SER A 93 -9.08 11.86 8.54
CA SER A 93 -7.77 11.74 9.19
C SER A 93 -7.83 10.69 10.28
N VAL A 94 -6.77 9.90 10.36
CA VAL A 94 -6.65 8.83 11.33
C VAL A 94 -5.38 9.03 12.13
N ARG A 95 -5.50 8.92 13.45
CA ARG A 95 -4.39 8.98 14.40
C ARG A 95 -4.41 7.72 15.25
N LEU A 96 -3.24 7.15 15.51
CA LEU A 96 -3.08 6.06 16.45
C LEU A 96 -2.29 6.58 17.65
N SER A 97 -2.86 6.52 18.84
CA SER A 97 -2.16 6.97 20.04
C SER A 97 -1.84 5.79 20.93
N CYS A 98 -0.62 5.79 21.49
CA CYS A 98 -0.19 4.86 22.51
C CYS A 98 0.91 5.45 23.38
N ARG A 99 0.63 5.74 24.66
CA ARG A 99 1.56 6.49 25.54
C ARG A 99 2.07 7.82 24.94
N GLY A 100 1.32 8.38 23.97
CA GLY A 100 1.69 9.48 23.09
C GLY A 100 0.85 9.42 21.80
N GLU A 101 0.82 10.49 21.01
CA GLU A 101 0.14 10.47 19.70
C GLU A 101 1.12 10.06 18.59
N PHE A 102 0.76 9.05 17.80
CA PHE A 102 1.45 8.69 16.56
C PHE A 102 0.55 8.96 15.36
N GLN A 103 1.14 9.50 14.30
CA GLN A 103 0.45 9.58 13.03
C GLN A 103 0.66 8.25 12.29
N MET A 104 -0.43 7.63 11.83
CA MET A 104 -0.32 6.49 10.92
C MET A 104 0.29 6.95 9.61
N SER A 105 1.08 6.08 8.99
CA SER A 105 1.77 6.41 7.75
C SER A 105 1.06 5.74 6.58
N ALA A 106 0.73 6.53 5.55
CA ALA A 106 0.43 6.05 4.21
C ALA A 106 1.71 5.75 3.41
N LEU A 107 2.86 6.15 3.96
CA LEU A 107 4.14 6.06 3.27
C LEU A 107 4.60 4.62 3.18
N THR A 108 4.32 4.01 2.04
CA THR A 108 4.84 2.69 1.69
C THR A 108 5.82 2.84 0.54
N SER A 109 7.06 2.44 0.75
CA SER A 109 8.10 2.50 -0.28
C SER A 109 9.21 1.52 0.07
N PRO A 110 9.85 0.88 -0.92
CA PRO A 110 11.10 0.17 -0.69
C PRO A 110 12.26 1.09 -0.28
N SER A 111 12.15 2.41 -0.50
CA SER A 111 13.16 3.39 -0.12
C SER A 111 12.54 4.60 0.57
N VAL A 112 12.94 4.86 1.82
CA VAL A 112 12.46 5.98 2.64
C VAL A 112 13.66 6.73 3.22
N GLU A 113 13.64 8.05 3.19
CA GLU A 113 14.69 8.89 3.78
C GLU A 113 14.12 9.73 4.93
N PHE A 114 14.79 9.74 6.07
CA PHE A 114 14.45 10.54 7.23
C PHE A 114 15.52 11.62 7.43
N SER A 115 15.08 12.84 7.71
CA SER A 115 15.98 13.89 8.22
C SER A 115 16.20 13.68 9.71
N LEU A 116 17.45 13.73 10.17
CA LEU A 116 17.83 13.52 11.56
C LEU A 116 18.07 14.87 12.26
N ALA A 117 17.45 15.09 13.41
CA ALA A 117 17.73 16.27 14.22
C ALA A 117 19.17 16.27 14.76
N PRO A 118 19.97 17.35 14.57
CA PRO A 118 21.38 17.39 15.01
C PRO A 118 21.60 17.19 16.51
N ALA A 119 20.60 17.53 17.33
CA ALA A 119 20.67 17.41 18.78
C ALA A 119 20.21 16.04 19.32
N ALA A 120 19.57 15.21 18.50
CA ALA A 120 19.10 13.90 18.92
C ALA A 120 20.26 12.89 18.92
N GLN A 121 20.48 12.25 20.06
CA GLN A 121 21.51 11.20 20.22
C GLN A 121 20.94 9.78 20.12
N GLU A 122 19.62 9.66 20.27
CA GLU A 122 18.91 8.38 20.24
C GLU A 122 17.70 8.48 19.32
N PHE A 123 17.54 7.44 18.51
CA PHE A 123 16.43 7.31 17.58
C PHE A 123 15.78 5.95 17.75
N LEU A 124 14.45 5.90 17.62
CA LEU A 124 13.68 4.66 17.58
C LEU A 124 13.10 4.50 16.18
N LEU A 125 13.60 3.52 15.45
CA LEU A 125 13.05 3.14 14.16
C LEU A 125 11.95 2.09 14.38
N LEU A 126 10.74 2.39 13.92
CA LEU A 126 9.64 1.46 13.79
C LEU A 126 9.53 1.10 12.31
N ALA A 127 9.89 -0.13 11.95
CA ALA A 127 9.88 -0.59 10.56
C ALA A 127 8.96 -1.79 10.41
N GLN A 128 8.01 -1.71 9.48
CA GLN A 128 7.05 -2.75 9.18
C GLN A 128 7.38 -3.45 7.87
N ASN A 129 7.48 -4.78 7.93
CA ASN A 129 7.67 -5.62 6.76
C ASN A 129 6.35 -5.73 5.98
N LEU A 130 6.23 -5.07 4.83
CA LEU A 130 5.04 -5.23 3.97
C LEU A 130 5.20 -6.34 2.93
N HIS A 131 6.29 -7.13 3.01
CA HIS A 131 6.47 -8.29 2.15
C HIS A 131 5.63 -9.47 2.65
N PRO A 132 4.76 -10.05 1.81
CA PRO A 132 3.71 -10.94 2.29
C PRO A 132 4.15 -12.39 2.56
N ARG A 133 5.37 -12.78 2.14
CA ARG A 133 5.82 -14.18 2.21
C ARG A 133 7.11 -14.42 2.99
N GLU A 134 7.99 -13.43 3.04
CA GLU A 134 9.37 -13.63 3.47
C GLU A 134 9.85 -12.53 4.39
N LYS A 135 10.84 -12.89 5.20
CA LYS A 135 11.71 -11.94 5.89
C LYS A 135 12.43 -11.12 4.83
N GLN A 136 12.68 -9.84 5.12
CA GLN A 136 13.48 -8.99 4.24
C GLN A 136 14.66 -8.38 5.00
N GLN A 137 15.73 -8.09 4.28
CA GLN A 137 16.85 -7.32 4.81
C GLN A 137 16.67 -5.85 4.40
N VAL A 138 16.71 -4.95 5.38
CA VAL A 138 16.68 -3.51 5.16
C VAL A 138 18.07 -2.95 5.40
N ARG A 139 18.61 -2.24 4.40
CA ARG A 139 19.86 -1.50 4.54
C ARG A 139 19.57 -0.13 5.11
N LEU A 140 20.28 0.23 6.16
CA LEU A 140 20.25 1.55 6.77
C LEU A 140 21.51 2.29 6.32
N LYS A 141 21.38 3.32 5.51
CA LYS A 141 22.50 4.14 5.04
C LYS A 141 22.44 5.53 5.65
N TYR A 142 23.57 5.99 6.18
CA TYR A 142 23.66 7.29 6.83
C TYR A 142 24.40 8.27 5.91
N TYR A 143 23.91 9.51 5.86
CA TYR A 143 24.50 10.58 5.07
C TYR A 143 24.64 11.86 5.89
N ASP A 144 25.66 12.68 5.58
CA ASP A 144 25.80 14.02 6.15
C ASP A 144 24.92 15.07 5.42
N THR A 145 25.01 16.34 5.85
CA THR A 145 24.26 17.46 5.25
C THR A 145 24.59 17.70 3.76
N ASN A 146 25.75 17.24 3.30
CA ASN A 146 26.20 17.34 1.91
C ASN A 146 25.90 16.06 1.11
N GLN A 147 25.09 15.14 1.66
CA GLN A 147 24.77 13.84 1.06
C GLN A 147 25.99 12.91 0.87
N ASN A 148 27.08 13.14 1.61
CA ASN A 148 28.20 12.19 1.62
C ASN A 148 27.82 10.97 2.45
N PHE A 149 28.12 9.78 1.93
CA PHE A 149 27.90 8.52 2.62
C PHE A 149 28.82 8.39 3.84
N LEU A 150 28.23 8.11 5.01
CA LEU A 150 28.95 7.98 6.28
C LEU A 150 29.09 6.53 6.74
N GLY A 151 28.20 5.64 6.29
CA GLY A 151 28.22 4.23 6.67
C GLY A 151 26.89 3.52 6.42
N GLU A 152 26.91 2.20 6.52
CA GLU A 152 25.72 1.36 6.44
C GLU A 152 25.63 0.35 7.60
N SER A 153 24.40 -0.01 7.94
CA SER A 153 24.08 -1.17 8.77
C SER A 153 22.93 -1.96 8.14
N ARG A 154 22.68 -3.17 8.61
CA ARG A 154 21.59 -4.02 8.11
C ARG A 154 20.64 -4.39 9.23
N LEU A 155 19.37 -4.46 8.87
CA LEU A 155 18.27 -4.75 9.76
C LEU A 155 17.43 -5.89 9.17
N PRO A 156 17.37 -7.06 9.82
CA PRO A 156 16.39 -8.06 9.44
C PRO A 156 15.00 -7.56 9.85
N LEU A 157 14.04 -7.60 8.94
CA LEU A 157 12.63 -7.60 9.29
C LEU A 157 12.09 -9.03 9.19
N SER A 158 11.40 -9.44 10.24
CA SER A 158 10.86 -10.76 10.50
C SER A 158 9.60 -10.99 9.68
N GLY A 159 8.60 -11.70 10.20
CA GLY A 159 7.46 -12.19 9.42
C GLY A 159 6.72 -11.13 8.58
N PRO A 160 5.79 -11.58 7.72
CA PRO A 160 4.96 -10.67 6.94
C PRO A 160 4.12 -9.78 7.86
N PHE A 161 4.02 -8.50 7.52
CA PHE A 161 3.27 -7.45 8.25
C PHE A 161 3.71 -7.20 9.70
N THR A 162 4.81 -7.80 10.17
CA THR A 162 5.34 -7.51 11.51
C THR A 162 6.00 -6.13 11.55
N THR A 163 5.79 -5.40 12.64
CA THR A 163 6.56 -4.19 12.93
C THR A 163 7.65 -4.54 13.93
N GLU A 164 8.87 -4.11 13.64
CA GLU A 164 9.96 -4.20 14.58
C GLU A 164 10.45 -2.82 15.00
N SER A 165 10.96 -2.78 16.23
CA SER A 165 11.43 -1.58 16.89
C SER A 165 12.93 -1.69 17.12
N HIS A 166 13.68 -0.73 16.61
CA HIS A 166 15.14 -0.73 16.65
C HIS A 166 15.66 0.61 17.14
N ARG A 167 16.44 0.57 18.23
CA ARG A 167 17.19 1.74 18.68
C ARG A 167 18.39 1.92 17.77
N LEU A 168 18.53 3.12 17.23
CA LEU A 168 19.63 3.49 16.35
C LEU A 168 20.53 4.52 17.02
N THR A 169 21.83 4.34 16.83
CA THR A 169 22.87 5.32 17.17
C THR A 169 23.58 5.71 15.88
N PRO A 170 23.12 6.77 15.18
CA PRO A 170 23.72 7.18 13.92
C PRO A 170 25.19 7.57 14.08
N PRO A 171 26.02 7.45 13.02
CA PRO A 171 27.38 7.96 13.04
C PRO A 171 27.42 9.46 13.37
N PRO A 172 28.52 9.98 13.96
CA PRO A 172 28.69 11.41 14.14
C PRO A 172 28.50 12.15 12.82
N ARG A 173 27.78 13.28 12.85
CA ARG A 173 27.45 14.12 11.67
C ARG A 173 26.39 13.56 10.72
N ALA A 174 25.77 12.42 11.02
CA ALA A 174 24.64 11.95 10.25
C ALA A 174 23.48 12.96 10.31
N ALA A 175 23.04 13.41 9.15
CA ALA A 175 21.90 14.32 8.98
C ALA A 175 20.73 13.62 8.28
N PHE A 176 20.99 12.50 7.59
CA PHE A 176 19.95 11.71 6.94
C PHE A 176 20.15 10.23 7.21
N LEU A 177 19.04 9.52 7.39
CA LEU A 177 18.96 8.06 7.42
C LEU A 177 18.11 7.60 6.24
N ARG A 178 18.68 6.76 5.37
CA ARG A 178 17.96 6.10 4.29
C ARG A 178 17.75 4.63 4.59
N LEU A 179 16.51 4.18 4.49
CA LEU A 179 16.10 2.79 4.53
C LEU A 179 15.96 2.30 3.10
N GLU A 180 16.57 1.16 2.77
CA GLU A 180 16.40 0.47 1.49
C GLU A 180 16.07 -1.00 1.74
N GLY A 181 14.82 -1.38 1.49
CA GLY A 181 14.34 -2.76 1.56
C GLY A 181 14.45 -3.49 0.21
N GLU A 182 14.43 -4.82 0.28
CA GLU A 182 14.29 -5.70 -0.90
C GLU A 182 12.84 -5.77 -1.41
N ALA A 183 11.91 -5.30 -0.59
CA ALA A 183 10.47 -5.24 -0.83
C ALA A 183 9.91 -3.93 -0.26
N ARG A 184 8.60 -3.73 -0.37
CA ARG A 184 7.92 -2.61 0.29
C ARG A 184 8.08 -2.70 1.81
N LEU A 185 8.18 -1.54 2.43
CA LEU A 185 8.09 -1.39 3.87
C LEU A 185 7.30 -0.12 4.21
N SER A 186 6.82 -0.05 5.44
CA SER A 186 6.41 1.19 6.08
C SER A 186 7.39 1.48 7.21
N ALA A 187 7.77 2.74 7.40
CA ALA A 187 8.70 3.10 8.46
C ALA A 187 8.34 4.44 9.09
N GLN A 188 8.63 4.53 10.39
CA GLN A 188 8.56 5.74 11.16
C GLN A 188 9.82 5.83 12.03
N LEU A 189 10.43 7.01 12.06
CA LEU A 189 11.58 7.28 12.91
C LEU A 189 11.17 8.27 13.99
N LEU A 190 11.44 7.95 15.24
CA LEU A 190 11.14 8.80 16.39
C LEU A 190 12.44 9.31 17.01
N GLU A 191 12.47 10.59 17.37
CA GLU A 191 13.69 11.27 17.80
C GLU A 191 13.63 11.66 19.29
N GLY A 192 14.73 11.41 20.00
CA GLY A 192 14.94 11.87 21.37
C GLY A 192 14.00 11.25 22.40
N LYS A 193 14.03 11.80 23.63
CA LYS A 193 13.27 11.26 24.78
C LYS A 193 11.75 11.43 24.64
N SER A 194 11.32 12.45 23.89
CA SER A 194 9.90 12.74 23.65
C SER A 194 9.32 11.97 22.45
N LEU A 195 10.16 11.23 21.72
CA LEU A 195 9.75 10.39 20.58
C LEU A 195 8.95 11.16 19.52
N TRP A 196 9.41 12.37 19.18
CA TRP A 196 8.78 13.14 18.09
C TRP A 196 9.07 12.47 16.75
N PRO A 197 8.10 12.37 15.84
CA PRO A 197 8.34 11.77 14.52
C PRO A 197 9.27 12.65 13.69
N ALA A 198 10.35 12.04 13.19
CA ALA A 198 11.22 12.64 12.20
C ALA A 198 10.46 12.85 10.88
N VAL A 199 10.87 13.87 10.13
CA VAL A 199 10.28 14.13 8.81
C VAL A 199 10.78 13.07 7.82
N ALA A 200 9.85 12.23 7.35
CA ALA A 200 10.08 11.29 6.28
C ALA A 200 9.92 11.97 4.91
N ARG A 201 10.75 11.58 3.95
CA ARG A 201 10.65 11.96 2.54
C ARG A 201 10.76 10.69 1.70
N VAL A 202 9.83 10.54 0.76
CA VAL A 202 9.99 9.54 -0.30
C VAL A 202 11.05 10.05 -1.26
N ARG A 203 11.95 9.15 -1.65
CA ARG A 203 12.93 9.43 -2.71
C ARG A 203 12.32 9.11 -4.07
N GLU A 204 13.13 9.27 -5.11
CA GLU A 204 12.82 8.77 -6.44
C GLU A 204 12.35 7.32 -6.39
N PRO A 205 11.40 6.92 -7.25
CA PRO A 205 10.88 5.57 -7.25
C PRO A 205 11.97 4.52 -7.40
N ALA A 206 11.73 3.35 -6.82
CA ALA A 206 12.63 2.22 -7.03
C ALA A 206 12.73 1.88 -8.52
N VAL A 207 13.96 1.62 -8.96
CA VAL A 207 14.22 1.08 -10.28
C VAL A 207 13.81 -0.38 -10.30
N VAL A 208 12.87 -0.74 -11.16
CA VAL A 208 12.37 -2.12 -11.30
C VAL A 208 12.77 -2.71 -12.65
N PRO A 209 12.82 -4.04 -12.79
CA PRO A 209 12.99 -4.65 -14.11
C PRO A 209 11.80 -4.34 -15.03
N ALA A 210 12.09 -4.01 -16.28
CA ALA A 210 11.12 -4.04 -17.38
C ALA A 210 11.75 -4.83 -18.53
N PRO A 211 11.47 -6.15 -18.63
CA PRO A 211 11.97 -7.00 -19.70
C PRO A 211 11.71 -6.43 -21.10
N GLU A 212 12.67 -6.62 -22.00
CA GLU A 212 12.47 -6.27 -23.41
C GLU A 212 11.47 -7.24 -24.08
N GLY A 213 10.88 -6.83 -25.20
CA GLY A 213 9.93 -7.65 -25.95
C GLY A 213 8.49 -7.64 -25.42
N LYS A 214 8.21 -6.94 -24.32
CA LYS A 214 6.85 -6.73 -23.80
C LYS A 214 6.32 -5.33 -24.12
N SER A 215 5.00 -5.22 -24.26
CA SER A 215 4.30 -3.93 -24.27
C SER A 215 3.65 -3.70 -22.90
N TYR A 216 3.88 -2.53 -22.32
CA TYR A 216 3.42 -2.20 -20.98
C TYR A 216 2.23 -1.27 -21.01
N PHE A 217 1.24 -1.51 -20.16
CA PHE A 217 0.06 -0.66 -20.10
C PHE A 217 -0.26 -0.29 -18.66
N LEU A 218 -0.56 1.00 -18.46
CA LEU A 218 -1.01 1.54 -17.19
C LEU A 218 -2.52 1.38 -17.08
N LEU A 219 -2.95 0.75 -15.99
CA LEU A 219 -4.35 0.73 -15.57
C LEU A 219 -4.50 1.54 -14.30
N SER A 220 -5.56 2.34 -14.24
CA SER A 220 -5.87 3.18 -13.10
C SER A 220 -7.37 3.33 -12.95
N SER A 221 -7.80 3.63 -11.72
CA SER A 221 -9.16 3.99 -11.42
C SER A 221 -9.56 5.33 -12.07
N ASP A 222 -10.86 5.66 -12.03
CA ASP A 222 -11.34 6.94 -12.57
C ASP A 222 -10.91 8.14 -11.70
N ASP A 223 -10.70 7.93 -10.40
CA ASP A 223 -10.23 8.93 -9.45
C ASP A 223 -8.69 8.98 -9.31
N GLU A 224 -7.97 8.12 -10.02
CA GLU A 224 -6.50 8.07 -10.07
C GLU A 224 -5.84 7.89 -8.71
N THR A 225 -6.40 6.99 -7.88
CA THR A 225 -5.94 6.82 -6.50
C THR A 225 -5.00 5.63 -6.38
N ASP A 226 -5.30 4.57 -7.14
CA ASP A 226 -4.45 3.40 -7.27
C ASP A 226 -4.23 3.12 -8.76
N SER A 227 -3.07 2.56 -9.08
CA SER A 227 -2.78 2.05 -10.41
C SER A 227 -1.94 0.80 -10.38
N PHE A 228 -1.88 0.13 -11.52
CA PHE A 228 -1.03 -1.05 -11.71
C PHE A 228 -0.61 -1.17 -13.17
N VAL A 229 0.45 -1.93 -13.42
CA VAL A 229 0.98 -2.17 -14.76
C VAL A 229 0.73 -3.60 -15.17
N ILE A 230 0.28 -3.78 -16.41
CA ILE A 230 0.31 -5.08 -17.09
C ILE A 230 1.41 -5.08 -18.15
N ALA A 231 2.04 -6.23 -18.33
CA ALA A 231 2.98 -6.49 -19.40
C ALA A 231 2.40 -7.55 -20.33
N LEU A 232 2.24 -7.22 -21.62
CA LEU A 232 1.66 -8.08 -22.63
C LEU A 232 2.70 -8.51 -23.66
N GLU A 233 2.63 -9.78 -24.06
CA GLU A 233 3.46 -10.37 -25.12
C GLU A 233 2.61 -10.79 -26.34
N ASP A 234 1.34 -11.13 -26.13
CA ASP A 234 0.41 -11.53 -27.19
C ASP A 234 0.03 -10.33 -28.07
N ALA A 235 0.34 -10.40 -29.37
CA ALA A 235 0.08 -9.34 -30.34
C ALA A 235 -1.43 -9.00 -30.49
N ALA A 236 -2.33 -9.96 -30.31
CA ALA A 236 -3.77 -9.72 -30.36
C ALA A 236 -4.24 -8.93 -29.14
N LEU A 237 -3.78 -9.29 -27.93
CA LEU A 237 -4.09 -8.55 -26.71
C LEU A 237 -3.47 -7.14 -26.72
N ILE A 238 -2.25 -6.99 -27.24
CA ILE A 238 -1.61 -5.67 -27.40
C ILE A 238 -2.43 -4.78 -28.34
N ARG A 239 -2.87 -5.31 -29.48
CA ARG A 239 -3.72 -4.58 -30.43
C ARG A 239 -5.05 -4.18 -29.79
N GLU A 240 -5.67 -5.10 -29.05
CA GLU A 240 -6.92 -4.82 -28.34
C GLU A 240 -6.74 -3.73 -27.28
N ALA A 241 -5.69 -3.81 -26.45
CA ALA A 241 -5.39 -2.81 -25.43
C ALA A 241 -5.21 -1.40 -26.04
N ARG A 242 -4.50 -1.29 -27.16
CA ARG A 242 -4.34 -0.03 -27.89
C ARG A 242 -5.67 0.50 -28.42
N GLU A 243 -6.55 -0.36 -28.93
CA GLU A 243 -7.86 0.06 -29.40
C GLU A 243 -8.77 0.49 -28.24
N ILE A 244 -8.72 -0.18 -27.09
CA ILE A 244 -9.43 0.23 -25.87
C ILE A 244 -9.00 1.64 -25.44
N ILE A 245 -7.69 1.92 -25.43
CA ILE A 245 -7.16 3.27 -25.10
C ILE A 245 -7.66 4.31 -26.09
N LYS A 246 -7.56 4.02 -27.40
CA LYS A 246 -7.96 4.92 -28.48
C LYS A 246 -9.46 5.26 -28.42
N THR A 247 -10.29 4.26 -28.17
CA THR A 247 -11.75 4.42 -28.09
C THR A 247 -12.26 4.84 -26.71
N ARG A 248 -11.38 4.81 -25.69
CA ARG A 248 -11.72 5.01 -24.27
C ARG A 248 -12.79 4.02 -23.78
N SER A 249 -12.75 2.79 -24.29
CA SER A 249 -13.69 1.74 -23.87
C SER A 249 -13.45 1.33 -22.41
N ARG A 250 -14.53 1.10 -21.66
CA ARG A 250 -14.49 0.70 -20.25
C ARG A 250 -14.53 -0.83 -20.12
N LYS A 251 -13.54 -1.51 -20.68
CA LYS A 251 -13.41 -2.96 -20.53
C LYS A 251 -12.81 -3.33 -19.18
N ILE A 252 -13.32 -4.41 -18.60
CA ILE A 252 -12.81 -5.07 -17.41
C ILE A 252 -11.58 -5.88 -17.82
N THR A 253 -10.45 -5.65 -17.15
CA THR A 253 -9.26 -6.48 -17.33
C THR A 253 -9.35 -7.70 -16.41
N ILE A 254 -9.41 -8.89 -17.01
CA ILE A 254 -9.38 -10.17 -16.29
C ILE A 254 -7.96 -10.69 -16.36
N ALA A 255 -7.34 -10.88 -15.20
CA ALA A 255 -5.92 -11.20 -15.11
C ALA A 255 -5.66 -12.24 -14.03
N ARG A 256 -4.70 -13.12 -14.32
CA ARG A 256 -4.11 -14.02 -13.32
C ARG A 256 -2.92 -13.33 -12.68
N ILE A 257 -2.83 -13.37 -11.36
CA ILE A 257 -1.76 -12.72 -10.59
C ILE A 257 -0.81 -13.75 -9.98
N ALA A 258 0.43 -13.32 -9.72
CA ALA A 258 1.45 -14.12 -9.08
C ALA A 258 2.27 -13.29 -8.10
N ALA A 259 2.94 -13.98 -7.17
CA ALA A 259 3.93 -13.36 -6.30
C ALA A 259 5.20 -12.98 -7.06
N VAL A 260 5.77 -11.86 -6.66
CA VAL A 260 7.15 -11.52 -6.98
C VAL A 260 8.03 -12.41 -6.11
N GLN A 261 8.83 -13.29 -6.72
CA GLN A 261 9.66 -14.23 -5.97
C GLN A 261 10.87 -13.57 -5.33
N LYS A 262 11.45 -12.56 -5.97
CA LYS A 262 12.61 -11.81 -5.47
C LYS A 262 12.66 -10.42 -6.07
N GLY A 263 13.02 -9.43 -5.26
CA GLY A 263 13.14 -8.04 -5.68
C GLY A 263 11.80 -7.43 -6.07
N PHE A 264 11.80 -6.57 -7.09
CA PHE A 264 10.62 -5.87 -7.56
C PHE A 264 10.14 -6.39 -8.91
N SER A 265 8.85 -6.21 -9.20
CA SER A 265 8.31 -6.40 -10.55
C SER A 265 8.06 -5.06 -11.24
N GLU A 266 7.76 -5.12 -12.54
CA GLU A 266 7.27 -4.00 -13.34
C GLU A 266 5.97 -3.39 -12.78
N ASN A 267 5.22 -4.16 -11.98
CA ASN A 267 3.95 -3.75 -11.45
C ASN A 267 4.13 -2.80 -10.26
N ARG A 268 3.62 -1.59 -10.38
CA ARG A 268 3.73 -0.52 -9.39
C ARG A 268 2.54 0.41 -9.42
N ASP A 269 2.41 1.21 -8.38
CA ASP A 269 1.40 2.26 -8.29
C ASP A 269 1.94 3.63 -8.70
N PHE A 270 1.73 4.03 -9.94
CA PHE A 270 2.04 5.36 -10.48
C PHE A 270 1.31 6.53 -9.82
N HIS A 271 0.32 6.30 -8.95
CA HIS A 271 -0.37 7.38 -8.22
C HIS A 271 0.14 7.55 -6.79
N SER A 272 0.87 6.57 -6.26
CA SER A 272 1.50 6.68 -4.94
C SER A 272 2.69 7.65 -4.95
N GLN A 273 2.93 8.37 -3.83
CA GLN A 273 4.00 9.38 -3.72
C GLN A 273 5.43 8.86 -4.03
N GLY A 274 5.65 7.54 -4.07
CA GLY A 274 6.94 6.91 -4.38
C GLY A 274 6.94 5.99 -5.60
N HIS A 275 5.86 5.98 -6.35
CA HIS A 275 5.56 5.00 -7.39
C HIS A 275 5.94 3.57 -7.01
N SER A 276 5.47 3.17 -5.82
CA SER A 276 5.95 1.99 -5.12
C SER A 276 5.57 0.71 -5.87
N PRO A 277 6.52 -0.22 -6.08
CA PRO A 277 6.23 -1.52 -6.68
C PRO A 277 5.26 -2.31 -5.80
N TRP A 278 4.29 -2.99 -6.40
CA TRP A 278 3.41 -3.92 -5.71
C TRP A 278 4.17 -5.21 -5.34
N SER A 279 3.73 -5.91 -4.30
CA SER A 279 4.30 -7.21 -3.89
C SER A 279 3.84 -8.37 -4.80
N TRP A 280 3.02 -8.06 -5.80
CA TRP A 280 2.43 -8.97 -6.76
C TRP A 280 2.57 -8.43 -8.18
N ARG A 281 2.45 -9.32 -9.16
CA ARG A 281 2.46 -8.98 -10.57
C ARG A 281 1.30 -9.63 -11.30
N VAL A 282 0.91 -9.07 -12.43
CA VAL A 282 0.07 -9.78 -13.40
C VAL A 282 0.94 -10.82 -14.10
N GLU A 283 0.61 -12.10 -13.91
CA GLU A 283 1.27 -13.22 -14.60
C GLU A 283 0.84 -13.28 -16.06
N ARG A 284 -0.47 -13.13 -16.31
CA ARG A 284 -1.05 -13.05 -17.66
C ARG A 284 -2.40 -12.32 -17.62
N VAL A 285 -2.71 -11.62 -18.71
CA VAL A 285 -4.07 -11.12 -18.96
C VAL A 285 -4.81 -12.21 -19.74
N GLU A 286 -5.99 -12.57 -19.25
CA GLU A 286 -6.82 -13.62 -19.85
C GLU A 286 -7.79 -13.02 -20.88
N ALA A 287 -8.37 -11.85 -20.59
CA ALA A 287 -9.26 -11.15 -21.50
C ALA A 287 -9.48 -9.67 -21.10
N PHE A 288 -9.92 -8.87 -22.07
CA PHE A 288 -10.61 -7.60 -21.83
C PHE A 288 -12.11 -7.77 -22.12
N ALA A 289 -12.94 -7.76 -21.09
CA ALA A 289 -14.36 -8.14 -21.18
C ALA A 289 -15.30 -7.00 -20.78
N GLU A 290 -16.56 -7.05 -21.23
CA GLU A 290 -17.60 -6.11 -20.77
C GLU A 290 -18.24 -6.56 -19.45
N ILE A 291 -18.24 -7.86 -19.20
CA ILE A 291 -18.84 -8.49 -18.03
C ILE A 291 -17.83 -9.50 -17.47
N ALA A 292 -17.72 -9.55 -16.15
CA ALA A 292 -16.96 -10.56 -15.44
C ALA A 292 -17.82 -11.12 -14.28
N PRO A 293 -17.44 -12.25 -13.66
CA PRO A 293 -18.04 -12.70 -12.41
C PRO A 293 -17.76 -11.72 -11.26
N VAL A 294 -18.73 -11.50 -10.38
CA VAL A 294 -18.51 -10.66 -9.19
C VAL A 294 -17.49 -11.28 -8.23
N GLY A 295 -17.35 -12.62 -8.21
CA GLY A 295 -16.43 -13.34 -7.31
C GLY A 295 -14.93 -13.08 -7.55
N CYS A 296 -14.55 -12.52 -8.69
CA CYS A 296 -13.18 -12.12 -8.98
C CYS A 296 -12.95 -10.60 -8.84
N THR A 297 -13.94 -9.82 -8.38
CA THR A 297 -13.78 -8.36 -8.22
C THR A 297 -12.67 -8.00 -7.22
N GLY A 298 -11.91 -6.94 -7.52
CA GLY A 298 -10.89 -6.42 -6.61
C GLY A 298 -10.19 -5.16 -7.12
N SER A 299 -9.29 -4.64 -6.28
CA SER A 299 -8.40 -3.51 -6.58
C SER A 299 -6.93 -3.88 -6.30
N PRO A 300 -5.95 -3.14 -6.84
CA PRO A 300 -4.53 -3.34 -6.53
C PRO A 300 -4.22 -3.35 -5.04
N SER A 301 -4.73 -2.36 -4.29
CA SER A 301 -4.55 -2.31 -2.82
C SER A 301 -5.22 -3.50 -2.13
N PHE A 302 -6.41 -3.92 -2.58
CA PHE A 302 -7.07 -5.10 -2.03
C PHE A 302 -6.29 -6.39 -2.29
N VAL A 303 -5.65 -6.52 -3.46
CA VAL A 303 -4.74 -7.65 -3.75
C VAL A 303 -3.54 -7.62 -2.81
N GLU A 304 -2.94 -6.46 -2.60
CA GLU A 304 -1.78 -6.29 -1.73
C GLU A 304 -2.12 -6.68 -0.27
N GLU A 305 -3.26 -6.22 0.24
CA GLU A 305 -3.71 -6.45 1.61
C GLU A 305 -4.13 -7.90 1.87
N TRP A 306 -4.82 -8.52 0.90
CA TRP A 306 -5.33 -9.88 0.98
C TRP A 306 -4.49 -10.88 0.20
N PHE A 307 -3.21 -10.59 0.03
CA PHE A 307 -2.37 -11.26 -0.96
C PHE A 307 -2.31 -12.78 -0.78
N ASN A 308 -2.17 -13.24 0.47
CA ASN A 308 -2.16 -14.66 0.78
C ASN A 308 -3.51 -15.35 0.50
N ALA A 309 -4.63 -14.65 0.73
CA ALA A 309 -5.95 -15.18 0.42
C ALA A 309 -6.17 -15.30 -1.10
N TRP A 310 -5.68 -14.34 -1.88
CA TRP A 310 -5.74 -14.40 -3.35
C TRP A 310 -4.92 -15.55 -3.91
N LEU A 311 -3.68 -15.71 -3.45
CA LEU A 311 -2.80 -16.78 -3.92
C LEU A 311 -3.20 -18.18 -3.43
N GLY A 312 -3.97 -18.26 -2.34
CA GLY A 312 -4.53 -19.50 -1.84
C GLY A 312 -5.68 -20.05 -2.69
N ARG A 313 -6.19 -19.27 -3.65
CA ARG A 313 -7.23 -19.72 -4.58
C ARG A 313 -6.64 -20.71 -5.60
N PRO A 314 -7.41 -21.72 -6.06
CA PRO A 314 -6.96 -22.64 -7.12
C PRO A 314 -6.50 -21.89 -8.38
N GLU A 315 -7.19 -20.80 -8.70
CA GLU A 315 -6.83 -19.86 -9.76
C GLU A 315 -6.82 -18.45 -9.18
N PRO A 316 -5.64 -17.82 -9.01
CA PRO A 316 -5.53 -16.45 -8.49
C PRO A 316 -5.90 -15.44 -9.59
N THR A 317 -7.17 -15.47 -10.02
CA THR A 317 -7.71 -14.59 -11.06
C THR A 317 -8.49 -13.44 -10.44
N ILE A 318 -8.20 -12.23 -10.90
CA ILE A 318 -8.84 -10.98 -10.50
C ILE A 318 -9.44 -10.28 -11.72
N CYS A 319 -10.56 -9.61 -11.48
CA CYS A 319 -11.31 -8.81 -12.42
C CYS A 319 -11.29 -7.36 -11.91
N PHE A 320 -10.57 -6.50 -12.61
CA PHE A 320 -10.40 -5.11 -12.20
C PHE A 320 -11.53 -4.24 -12.76
N TRP A 321 -12.73 -4.35 -12.16
CA TRP A 321 -13.96 -3.71 -12.66
C TRP A 321 -13.86 -2.19 -12.79
N SER A 322 -13.19 -1.54 -11.83
CA SER A 322 -13.09 -0.08 -11.75
C SER A 322 -11.79 0.47 -12.32
N TYR A 323 -10.99 -0.35 -13.02
CA TYR A 323 -9.71 0.07 -13.56
C TYR A 323 -9.73 -0.02 -15.08
N HIS A 324 -9.22 1.03 -15.71
CA HIS A 324 -9.26 1.18 -17.15
C HIS A 324 -7.86 1.43 -17.69
N LEU A 325 -7.60 0.94 -18.90
CA LEU A 325 -6.37 1.23 -19.63
C LEU A 325 -6.28 2.74 -19.90
N LYS A 326 -5.24 3.38 -19.36
CA LYS A 326 -5.02 4.83 -19.51
C LYS A 326 -4.03 5.14 -20.63
N LYS A 327 -2.89 4.43 -20.64
CA LYS A 327 -1.84 4.61 -21.63
C LYS A 327 -0.97 3.36 -21.80
N GLU A 328 -0.34 3.28 -22.95
CA GLU A 328 0.83 2.42 -23.18
C GLU A 328 2.06 3.14 -22.61
N LEU A 329 2.92 2.40 -21.91
CA LEU A 329 4.13 2.89 -21.25
C LEU A 329 5.36 2.43 -22.02
N ARG A 330 6.38 3.30 -22.08
CA ARG A 330 7.71 2.88 -22.51
C ARG A 330 8.42 2.11 -21.40
N ALA A 331 9.38 1.25 -21.76
CA ALA A 331 10.10 0.43 -20.79
C ALA A 331 10.92 1.28 -19.79
N ASP A 332 11.42 2.45 -20.19
CA ASP A 332 12.09 3.42 -19.30
C ASP A 332 11.12 4.01 -18.27
N GLU A 333 9.90 4.40 -18.68
CA GLU A 333 8.85 4.87 -17.76
C GLU A 333 8.51 3.80 -16.72
N VAL A 334 8.41 2.53 -17.12
CA VAL A 334 8.15 1.42 -16.18
C VAL A 334 9.32 1.22 -15.22
N ARG A 335 10.56 1.26 -15.71
CA ARG A 335 11.77 1.09 -14.89
C ARG A 335 11.89 2.18 -13.85
N GLN A 336 11.66 3.44 -14.24
CA GLN A 336 11.86 4.61 -13.39
C GLN A 336 10.62 4.97 -12.57
N GLY A 337 9.46 4.43 -12.95
CA GLY A 337 8.19 4.73 -12.33
C GLY A 337 7.56 6.04 -12.77
N GLY A 338 8.10 6.77 -13.74
CA GLY A 338 7.53 8.04 -14.20
C GLY A 338 8.51 8.84 -15.04
#